data_AF-A0A9W8FEH0-F1
#
_entry.id   AF-A0A9W8FEH0-F1
#
_cell.length_a   1.000
_cell.length_b   1.000
_cell.length_c   1.000
_cell.angle_alpha   90.00
_cell.angle_beta   90.00
_cell.angle_gamma   90.00
#
_symmetry.space_group_name_H-M   'P 1'
#
loop_
_entity.id
_entity.type
_entity.pdbx_description
1 polymer ?
#
loop_
_entity_poly.entity_id
_entity_poly.type
_entity_poly.pdbx_seq_one_letter_code
_entity_poly.pdbx_strand_id
1 'polypeptide(L)'
;MDDGHFYMYRDNHHVQQMHHNAAAAASSREECHNEQQDAYQPQPHPRQPSASDDVNSRGISSNSRRKNPHDLLSDGNASVGSSVDTEVRPPGKRRKRHHDIASKIRSVQPVPRDRDGNYEMPVQVGILTVLRLGRVVWDRDAYHNERYIWPVGYTVQREYYSMADPNKSVIYTCWITDGGDVPMFHVEAEDMPGAPIIAPTATGAWTAVLRTVNQIRHREHSNSASGPDYFGFSHPTIAKMIQDLPGADKCKAYIVQHFVEMKERHVRGVIKKGRGGRPSLDMLSRGQRALLATASSQPLASSAMQESAEALPTSDRNAVPNTV
;
A
#
# COMPACT_ATOMS: atom_id res chain seq x y z
N MET A 1 55.49 -27.69 64.12
CA MET A 1 54.26 -27.47 63.35
C MET A 1 53.87 -26.04 63.66
N ASP A 2 54.45 -25.13 62.88
CA ASP A 2 54.48 -23.70 63.17
C ASP A 2 53.18 -22.99 62.80
N ASP A 3 52.70 -22.24 63.77
CA ASP A 3 52.16 -20.88 63.76
C ASP A 3 51.77 -20.19 62.43
N GLY A 4 50.61 -19.52 62.48
CA GLY A 4 50.64 -18.06 62.42
C GLY A 4 49.95 -17.38 61.23
N HIS A 5 48.71 -16.96 61.45
CA HIS A 5 48.08 -15.70 61.01
C HIS A 5 48.30 -15.18 59.57
N PHE A 6 47.21 -15.16 58.79
CA PHE A 6 47.05 -14.17 57.70
C PHE A 6 45.66 -13.51 57.78
N TYR A 7 45.67 -12.21 58.10
CA TYR A 7 44.52 -11.32 58.10
C TYR A 7 44.11 -10.93 56.67
N MET A 8 42.80 -10.73 56.47
CA MET A 8 42.14 -9.74 55.59
C MET A 8 42.82 -9.34 54.27
N TYR A 9 42.22 -9.71 53.12
CA TYR A 9 42.00 -8.84 51.93
C TYR A 9 41.46 -9.70 50.76
N ARG A 10 40.15 -9.72 50.54
CA ARG A 10 39.53 -10.15 49.26
C ARG A 10 38.32 -9.28 48.99
N ASP A 11 38.59 -8.07 48.51
CA ASP A 11 37.66 -7.20 47.76
C ASP A 11 38.45 -6.01 47.23
N ASN A 12 39.09 -6.11 46.05
CA ASN A 12 39.52 -4.91 45.31
C ASN A 12 39.98 -5.08 43.84
N HIS A 13 39.57 -6.12 43.10
CA HIS A 13 39.99 -6.29 41.69
C HIS A 13 38.90 -6.08 40.63
N HIS A 14 37.74 -5.51 40.98
CA HIS A 14 36.65 -5.29 40.01
C HIS A 14 36.20 -3.82 39.84
N VAL A 15 36.87 -2.86 40.48
CA VAL A 15 36.52 -1.42 40.38
C VAL A 15 37.56 -0.61 39.59
N GLN A 16 38.70 -1.20 39.23
CA GLN A 16 39.81 -0.47 38.58
C GLN A 16 39.78 -0.43 37.04
N GLN A 17 38.77 -1.04 36.40
CA GLN A 17 38.62 -1.02 34.94
C GLN A 17 37.51 -0.09 34.42
N MET A 18 36.74 0.54 35.32
CA MET A 18 35.64 1.45 34.96
C MET A 18 36.02 2.93 34.94
N HIS A 19 37.15 3.35 35.53
CA HIS A 19 37.57 4.76 35.55
C HIS A 19 38.50 5.17 34.39
N HIS A 20 39.05 4.24 33.60
CA HIS A 20 40.00 4.57 32.52
C HIS A 20 39.32 4.89 31.16
N ASN A 21 38.10 4.40 30.91
CA ASN A 21 37.42 4.66 29.63
C ASN A 21 36.49 5.88 29.63
N ALA A 22 36.22 6.49 30.80
CA ALA A 22 35.45 7.72 30.90
C ALA A 22 36.31 9.01 30.76
N ALA A 23 37.65 8.91 30.87
CA ALA A 23 38.57 10.05 30.81
C ALA A 23 39.18 10.33 29.42
N ALA A 24 39.03 9.43 28.44
CA ALA A 24 39.56 9.61 27.09
C ALA A 24 38.60 10.32 26.11
N ALA A 25 37.34 10.54 26.50
CA ALA A 25 36.32 11.15 25.63
C ALA A 25 36.05 12.64 25.89
N ALA A 26 36.74 13.26 26.86
CA ALA A 26 36.48 14.63 27.29
C ALA A 26 37.63 15.64 27.09
N SER A 27 38.73 15.28 26.41
CA SER A 27 39.89 16.16 26.21
C SER A 27 40.34 16.25 24.74
N SER A 28 39.49 16.81 23.89
CA SER A 28 39.87 17.30 22.55
C SER A 28 38.92 18.39 22.01
N ARG A 29 38.12 18.98 22.89
CA ARG A 29 37.44 20.25 22.65
C ARG A 29 38.19 21.31 23.45
N GLU A 30 38.60 22.38 22.77
CA GLU A 30 39.38 23.53 23.24
C GLU A 30 40.88 23.45 22.91
N GLU A 31 41.24 23.82 21.68
CA GLU A 31 42.32 24.77 21.38
C GLU A 31 42.44 24.92 19.85
N CYS A 32 42.01 26.08 19.34
CA CYS A 32 42.72 26.90 18.34
C CYS A 32 41.71 27.81 17.61
N HIS A 33 41.58 29.04 18.12
CA HIS A 33 41.22 30.21 17.34
C HIS A 33 42.34 31.22 17.59
N ASN A 34 43.15 31.51 16.58
CA ASN A 34 43.23 32.83 15.90
C ASN A 34 44.64 33.11 15.33
N GLU A 35 44.66 33.95 14.30
CA GLU A 35 45.79 34.52 13.53
C GLU A 35 46.35 33.63 12.39
N GLN A 36 46.47 34.07 11.12
CA GLN A 36 46.43 35.39 10.49
C GLN A 36 45.93 35.27 9.03
N GLN A 37 45.46 36.39 8.49
CA GLN A 37 44.88 36.62 7.15
C GLN A 37 45.90 36.41 6.01
N ASP A 38 45.44 35.84 4.89
CA ASP A 38 45.73 36.40 3.55
C ASP A 38 44.77 35.87 2.48
N ALA A 39 44.44 36.75 1.54
CA ALA A 39 43.39 36.65 0.53
C ALA A 39 43.58 35.51 -0.49
N TYR A 40 42.50 34.88 -0.98
CA TYR A 40 42.45 34.36 -2.37
C TYR A 40 41.02 34.11 -2.88
N GLN A 41 40.78 34.51 -4.13
CA GLN A 41 39.52 34.49 -4.89
C GLN A 41 38.99 33.07 -5.21
N PRO A 42 37.67 32.93 -5.50
CA PRO A 42 37.06 31.65 -5.86
C PRO A 42 37.40 31.25 -7.31
N GLN A 43 37.86 30.01 -7.50
CA GLN A 43 38.02 29.35 -8.81
C GLN A 43 37.19 28.06 -8.87
N PRO A 44 36.70 27.68 -10.07
CA PRO A 44 35.55 26.79 -10.24
C PRO A 44 35.88 25.29 -10.20
N HIS A 45 34.90 24.50 -9.77
CA HIS A 45 34.96 23.03 -9.79
C HIS A 45 35.03 22.46 -11.22
N PRO A 46 35.81 21.38 -11.45
CA PRO A 46 36.01 20.81 -12.78
C PRO A 46 34.81 20.00 -13.29
N ARG A 47 34.51 20.21 -14.57
CA ARG A 47 33.54 19.45 -15.39
C ARG A 47 33.95 17.99 -15.53
N GLN A 48 32.97 17.09 -15.44
CA GLN A 48 33.11 15.71 -15.92
C GLN A 48 33.11 15.67 -17.46
N PRO A 49 33.93 14.81 -18.09
CA PRO A 49 34.15 14.83 -19.53
C PRO A 49 33.02 14.16 -20.33
N SER A 50 32.67 14.84 -21.42
CA SER A 50 31.91 14.37 -22.57
C SER A 50 32.71 13.37 -23.40
N ALA A 51 32.06 12.29 -23.86
CA ALA A 51 32.61 11.37 -24.87
C ALA A 51 31.77 11.44 -26.15
N SER A 52 32.36 12.04 -27.18
CA SER A 52 32.18 11.82 -28.63
C SER A 52 33.49 11.15 -29.09
N ASP A 53 33.64 10.32 -30.12
CA ASP A 53 32.86 9.69 -31.17
C ASP A 53 33.69 8.44 -31.51
N ASP A 54 33.07 7.32 -31.92
CA ASP A 54 33.73 6.50 -32.93
C ASP A 54 32.73 5.67 -33.75
N VAL A 55 33.02 5.65 -35.04
CA VAL A 55 32.15 5.32 -36.16
C VAL A 55 32.34 3.86 -36.54
N ASN A 56 31.27 3.06 -36.66
CA ASN A 56 31.18 2.16 -37.81
C ASN A 56 29.75 1.76 -38.19
N SER A 57 29.44 2.07 -39.44
CA SER A 57 28.29 1.72 -40.25
C SER A 57 27.99 0.22 -40.37
N ARG A 58 26.69 -0.13 -40.48
CA ARG A 58 26.08 -0.97 -41.54
C ARG A 58 24.62 -1.31 -41.20
N GLY A 59 23.71 -1.09 -42.16
CA GLY A 59 22.47 -1.88 -42.29
C GLY A 59 21.14 -1.14 -42.15
N ILE A 60 20.68 -0.60 -43.27
CA ILE A 60 19.38 0.04 -43.49
C ILE A 60 18.26 -1.02 -43.60
N SER A 61 17.09 -0.77 -42.99
CA SER A 61 15.80 -1.00 -43.63
C SER A 61 14.69 -0.19 -42.97
N SER A 62 14.28 0.84 -43.68
CA SER A 62 13.14 1.70 -43.44
C SER A 62 11.85 1.04 -43.92
N ASN A 63 10.74 1.28 -43.22
CA ASN A 63 9.43 1.21 -43.85
C ASN A 63 8.58 2.41 -43.42
N SER A 64 8.69 3.47 -44.22
CA SER A 64 7.82 4.63 -44.23
C SER A 64 6.56 4.29 -45.02
N ARG A 65 5.37 4.44 -44.42
CA ARG A 65 4.11 4.43 -45.16
C ARG A 65 3.59 5.86 -45.27
N ARG A 66 3.76 6.42 -46.46
CA ARG A 66 3.33 7.75 -46.89
C ARG A 66 1.79 7.85 -46.91
N LYS A 67 1.27 9.01 -46.49
CA LYS A 67 -0.11 9.46 -46.72
C LYS A 67 -0.17 10.22 -48.06
N ASN A 68 -1.21 9.99 -48.86
CA ASN A 68 -1.54 10.81 -50.02
C ASN A 68 -2.48 11.96 -49.60
N PRO A 69 -2.29 13.19 -50.13
CA PRO A 69 -3.21 14.30 -49.98
C PRO A 69 -3.96 14.56 -51.30
N HIS A 70 -5.30 14.48 -51.29
CA HIS A 70 -6.11 15.28 -52.20
C HIS A 70 -7.57 15.37 -51.69
N ASP A 71 -8.17 16.52 -51.99
CA ASP A 71 -9.58 16.91 -51.90
C ASP A 71 -10.00 17.75 -50.68
N LEU A 72 -9.88 19.07 -50.91
CA LEU A 72 -10.61 20.15 -50.27
C LEU A 72 -11.93 20.42 -51.03
N LEU A 73 -12.84 21.07 -50.29
CA LEU A 73 -14.03 21.86 -50.69
C LEU A 73 -15.41 21.18 -50.58
N SER A 74 -16.19 21.58 -49.56
CA SER A 74 -17.47 22.29 -49.75
C SER A 74 -18.11 22.68 -48.40
N ASP A 75 -18.78 23.84 -48.41
CA ASP A 75 -19.41 24.59 -47.32
C ASP A 75 -20.65 23.94 -46.69
N GLY A 76 -21.04 24.42 -45.49
CA GLY A 76 -22.45 24.68 -45.18
C GLY A 76 -23.10 24.01 -43.96
N ASN A 77 -23.12 24.75 -42.85
CA ASN A 77 -24.26 25.04 -41.95
C ASN A 77 -24.97 23.95 -41.08
N ALA A 78 -25.01 24.29 -39.77
CA ALA A 78 -26.09 24.13 -38.77
C ALA A 78 -26.50 22.78 -38.12
N SER A 79 -26.61 22.88 -36.79
CA SER A 79 -27.59 22.26 -35.85
C SER A 79 -27.23 21.00 -35.03
N VAL A 80 -27.14 21.27 -33.72
CA VAL A 80 -27.55 20.52 -32.51
C VAL A 80 -28.00 19.06 -32.66
N GLY A 81 -27.36 18.16 -31.90
CA GLY A 81 -27.88 16.82 -31.60
C GLY A 81 -27.00 16.08 -30.58
N SER A 82 -27.53 15.87 -29.37
CA SER A 82 -26.96 15.06 -28.30
C SER A 82 -27.02 13.57 -28.64
N SER A 83 -25.93 12.83 -28.51
CA SER A 83 -25.96 11.36 -28.40
C SER A 83 -24.70 10.82 -27.73
N VAL A 84 -24.94 10.06 -26.67
CA VAL A 84 -23.95 9.35 -25.85
C VAL A 84 -23.35 8.21 -26.68
N ASP A 85 -22.12 8.38 -27.17
CA ASP A 85 -21.39 7.33 -27.85
C ASP A 85 -20.82 6.32 -26.84
N THR A 86 -21.47 5.17 -26.76
CA THR A 86 -20.84 3.95 -26.25
C THR A 86 -19.86 3.45 -27.31
N GLU A 87 -18.58 3.83 -27.20
CA GLU A 87 -17.53 3.40 -28.12
C GLU A 87 -17.33 1.86 -28.02
N VAL A 88 -18.02 1.10 -28.88
CA VAL A 88 -17.83 -0.34 -29.03
C VAL A 88 -16.44 -0.58 -29.63
N ARG A 89 -15.48 -0.92 -28.77
CA ARG A 89 -14.12 -1.28 -29.19
C ARG A 89 -14.14 -2.48 -30.15
N PRO A 90 -13.33 -2.48 -31.23
CA PRO A 90 -13.35 -3.54 -32.24
C PRO A 90 -13.00 -4.91 -31.63
N PRO A 91 -13.70 -6.00 -32.05
CA PRO A 91 -13.68 -7.32 -31.41
C PRO A 91 -12.27 -7.95 -31.32
N GLY A 92 -11.37 -7.61 -32.24
CA GLY A 92 -9.98 -8.10 -32.23
C GLY A 92 -9.14 -7.61 -31.04
N LYS A 93 -9.40 -6.42 -30.50
CA LYS A 93 -8.61 -5.86 -29.38
C LYS A 93 -8.92 -6.58 -28.06
N ARG A 94 -10.17 -7.01 -27.83
CA ARG A 94 -10.58 -7.74 -26.61
C ARG A 94 -9.98 -9.14 -26.57
N ARG A 95 -10.08 -9.90 -27.67
CA ARG A 95 -9.48 -11.25 -27.79
C ARG A 95 -7.98 -11.25 -27.56
N LYS A 96 -7.26 -10.26 -28.11
CA LYS A 96 -5.82 -10.11 -27.89
C LYS A 96 -5.49 -9.87 -26.41
N ARG A 97 -6.17 -8.93 -25.75
CA ARG A 97 -5.97 -8.65 -24.32
C ARG A 97 -6.23 -9.86 -23.44
N HIS A 98 -7.30 -10.60 -23.72
CA HIS A 98 -7.61 -11.83 -22.99
C HIS A 98 -6.49 -12.87 -23.12
N HIS A 99 -6.03 -13.12 -24.35
CA HIS A 99 -4.91 -14.01 -24.61
C HIS A 99 -3.63 -13.54 -23.90
N ASP A 100 -3.33 -12.24 -23.92
CA ASP A 100 -2.15 -11.66 -23.29
C ASP A 100 -2.17 -11.84 -21.76
N ILE A 101 -3.34 -11.73 -21.12
CA ILE A 101 -3.49 -11.95 -19.66
C ILE A 101 -3.34 -13.44 -19.33
N ALA A 102 -4.04 -14.32 -20.07
CA ALA A 102 -4.07 -15.75 -19.79
C ALA A 102 -2.72 -16.45 -20.07
N SER A 103 -2.00 -16.04 -21.11
CA SER A 103 -0.74 -16.68 -21.52
C SER A 103 0.49 -16.22 -20.72
N LYS A 104 0.39 -15.10 -20.00
CA LYS A 104 1.53 -14.54 -19.29
C LYS A 104 1.79 -15.27 -17.98
N ILE A 105 2.92 -16.00 -17.92
CA ILE A 105 3.43 -16.58 -16.68
C ILE A 105 3.95 -15.46 -15.77
N ARG A 106 3.43 -15.40 -14.53
CA ARG A 106 3.84 -14.40 -13.52
C ARG A 106 4.60 -15.07 -12.38
N SER A 107 5.80 -14.59 -12.09
CA SER A 107 6.60 -15.13 -10.98
C SER A 107 6.12 -14.60 -9.62
N VAL A 108 5.96 -15.49 -8.64
CA VAL A 108 5.48 -15.16 -7.28
C VAL A 108 6.47 -15.61 -6.22
N GLN A 109 6.50 -14.92 -5.08
CA GLN A 109 7.26 -15.42 -3.93
C GLN A 109 6.44 -16.52 -3.23
N PRO A 110 7.08 -17.56 -2.68
CA PRO A 110 6.39 -18.49 -1.81
C PRO A 110 5.90 -17.74 -0.57
N VAL A 111 4.66 -18.02 -0.15
CA VAL A 111 4.04 -17.45 1.05
C VAL A 111 3.66 -18.61 1.96
N PRO A 112 4.06 -18.59 3.24
CA PRO A 112 3.70 -19.64 4.20
C PRO A 112 2.19 -19.84 4.29
N ARG A 113 1.80 -21.09 4.53
CA ARG A 113 0.42 -21.50 4.75
C ARG A 113 0.33 -22.31 6.03
N ASP A 114 -0.79 -22.15 6.74
CA ASP A 114 -1.08 -22.93 7.93
C ASP A 114 -1.44 -24.39 7.59
N ARG A 115 -1.77 -25.18 8.60
CA ARG A 115 -2.13 -26.60 8.45
C ARG A 115 -3.41 -26.81 7.63
N ASP A 116 -4.29 -25.81 7.61
CA ASP A 116 -5.55 -25.84 6.88
C ASP A 116 -5.39 -25.34 5.44
N GLY A 117 -4.16 -24.95 5.05
CA GLY A 117 -3.83 -24.47 3.72
C GLY A 117 -4.14 -23.00 3.49
N ASN A 118 -4.55 -22.25 4.52
CA ASN A 118 -4.76 -20.81 4.43
C ASN A 118 -3.42 -20.08 4.52
N TYR A 119 -3.34 -18.90 3.90
CA TYR A 119 -2.15 -18.06 4.01
C TYR A 119 -1.92 -17.59 5.44
N GLU A 120 -0.69 -17.72 5.93
CA GLU A 120 -0.30 -17.14 7.20
C GLU A 120 -0.19 -15.61 7.07
N MET A 121 -0.90 -14.91 7.94
CA MET A 121 -0.97 -13.45 7.96
C MET A 121 -0.45 -12.91 9.30
N PRO A 122 0.10 -11.67 9.34
CA PRO A 122 0.36 -10.78 8.23
C PRO A 122 1.59 -11.18 7.40
N VAL A 123 1.61 -10.81 6.12
CA VAL A 123 2.71 -11.13 5.19
C VAL A 123 3.21 -9.88 4.47
N GLN A 124 4.53 -9.75 4.35
CA GLN A 124 5.19 -8.73 3.55
C GLN A 124 5.26 -9.17 2.09
N VAL A 125 4.74 -8.32 1.20
CA VAL A 125 4.71 -8.56 -0.25
C VAL A 125 5.08 -7.27 -0.97
N GLY A 126 6.32 -7.18 -1.44
CA GLY A 126 6.84 -5.94 -2.01
C GLY A 126 6.90 -4.83 -0.96
N ILE A 127 6.27 -3.70 -1.25
CA ILE A 127 6.15 -2.56 -0.32
C ILE A 127 4.89 -2.63 0.56
N LEU A 128 4.09 -3.69 0.42
CA LEU A 128 2.82 -3.86 1.10
C LEU A 128 2.95 -4.89 2.22
N THR A 129 2.31 -4.60 3.34
CA THR A 129 1.99 -5.57 4.36
C THR A 129 0.54 -5.99 4.16
N VAL A 130 0.30 -7.24 3.78
CA VAL A 130 -1.07 -7.78 3.63
C VAL A 130 -1.52 -8.30 4.99
N LEU A 131 -2.67 -7.80 5.45
CA LEU A 131 -3.25 -8.13 6.76
C LEU A 131 -4.39 -9.14 6.63
N ARG A 132 -5.28 -8.94 5.65
CA ARG A 132 -6.43 -9.81 5.37
C ARG A 132 -6.68 -9.89 3.88
N LEU A 133 -6.98 -11.08 3.36
CA LEU A 133 -7.34 -11.27 1.95
C LEU A 133 -8.84 -11.02 1.67
N GLY A 134 -9.70 -11.11 2.69
CA GLY A 134 -11.13 -10.90 2.55
C GLY A 134 -11.86 -12.10 1.91
N ARG A 135 -13.08 -11.85 1.43
CA ARG A 135 -13.97 -12.82 0.80
C ARG A 135 -14.35 -12.37 -0.60
N VAL A 136 -14.29 -13.30 -1.55
CA VAL A 136 -14.69 -13.04 -2.94
C VAL A 136 -16.21 -12.85 -3.02
N VAL A 137 -16.62 -11.79 -3.71
CA VAL A 137 -18.00 -11.53 -4.13
C VAL A 137 -18.06 -11.81 -5.63
N TRP A 138 -18.57 -12.99 -5.99
CA TRP A 138 -18.59 -13.49 -7.37
C TRP A 138 -19.94 -13.29 -8.07
N ASP A 139 -21.00 -13.06 -7.30
CA ASP A 139 -22.37 -12.89 -7.74
C ASP A 139 -22.70 -11.48 -8.26
N ARG A 140 -21.81 -10.50 -7.99
CA ARG A 140 -21.91 -9.12 -8.45
C ARG A 140 -20.73 -8.75 -9.36
N ASP A 141 -21.04 -8.35 -10.59
CA ASP A 141 -20.05 -8.09 -11.64
C ASP A 141 -19.10 -6.92 -11.30
N ALA A 142 -19.53 -5.96 -10.48
CA ALA A 142 -18.69 -4.82 -10.09
C ALA A 142 -17.55 -5.18 -9.12
N TYR A 143 -17.51 -6.42 -8.58
CA TYR A 143 -16.49 -6.87 -7.63
C TYR A 143 -15.30 -7.57 -8.29
N HIS A 144 -15.29 -7.67 -9.62
CA HIS A 144 -14.17 -8.21 -10.37
C HIS A 144 -14.15 -7.68 -11.81
N ASN A 145 -13.00 -7.78 -12.47
CA ASN A 145 -12.86 -7.53 -13.90
C ASN A 145 -11.91 -8.54 -14.52
N GLU A 146 -11.58 -8.37 -15.81
CA GLU A 146 -10.67 -9.25 -16.55
C GLU A 146 -9.32 -9.51 -15.86
N ARG A 147 -8.83 -8.58 -15.02
CA ARG A 147 -7.49 -8.65 -14.42
C ARG A 147 -7.47 -8.83 -12.90
N TYR A 148 -8.48 -8.36 -12.19
CA TYR A 148 -8.50 -8.29 -10.73
C TYR A 148 -9.83 -8.72 -10.15
N ILE A 149 -9.76 -9.26 -8.94
CA ILE A 149 -10.89 -9.47 -8.04
C ILE A 149 -10.69 -8.53 -6.85
N TRP A 150 -11.78 -7.95 -6.33
CA TRP A 150 -11.77 -7.03 -5.19
C TRP A 150 -12.53 -7.65 -4.01
N PRO A 151 -11.86 -8.45 -3.15
CA PRO A 151 -12.54 -9.14 -2.06
C PRO A 151 -13.01 -8.16 -0.98
N VAL A 152 -14.22 -8.37 -0.46
CA VAL A 152 -14.73 -7.64 0.70
C VAL A 152 -13.94 -8.04 1.95
N GLY A 153 -13.50 -7.07 2.75
CA GLY A 153 -12.66 -7.30 3.92
C GLY A 153 -11.17 -7.43 3.61
N TYR A 154 -10.76 -7.32 2.34
CA TYR A 154 -9.35 -7.17 1.97
C TYR A 154 -8.74 -6.00 2.76
N THR A 155 -7.55 -6.18 3.33
CA THR A 155 -6.87 -5.16 4.14
C THR A 155 -5.35 -5.23 3.92
N VAL A 156 -4.75 -4.10 3.56
CA VAL A 156 -3.30 -3.93 3.39
C VAL A 156 -2.81 -2.67 4.07
N GLN A 157 -1.53 -2.62 4.36
CA GLN A 157 -0.82 -1.43 4.81
C GLN A 157 0.38 -1.16 3.90
N ARG A 158 0.66 0.13 3.68
CA ARG A 158 1.90 0.59 3.01
C ARG A 158 2.34 1.91 3.57
N GLU A 159 3.65 2.14 3.57
CA GLU A 159 4.19 3.46 3.88
C GLU A 159 4.13 4.37 2.65
N TYR A 160 3.74 5.63 2.87
CA TYR A 160 3.74 6.68 1.86
C TYR A 160 3.82 8.06 2.53
N TYR A 161 3.96 9.13 1.75
CA TYR A 161 4.00 10.48 2.30
C TYR A 161 2.70 10.85 3.01
N SER A 162 2.83 11.55 4.13
CA SER A 162 1.68 12.11 4.86
C SER A 162 0.93 13.14 4.02
N MET A 163 -0.38 13.20 4.21
CA MET A 163 -1.25 14.25 3.68
C MET A 163 -1.30 15.51 4.57
N ALA A 164 -0.77 15.43 5.80
CA ALA A 164 -0.78 16.51 6.78
C ALA A 164 0.61 17.15 6.99
N ASP A 165 1.69 16.37 6.83
CA ASP A 165 3.07 16.82 7.06
C ASP A 165 3.97 16.48 5.85
N PRO A 166 4.47 17.49 5.10
CA PRO A 166 5.28 17.25 3.90
C PRO A 166 6.63 16.58 4.17
N ASN A 167 7.08 16.51 5.43
CA ASN A 167 8.37 15.95 5.80
C ASN A 167 8.27 14.53 6.38
N LYS A 168 7.05 14.00 6.53
CA LYS A 168 6.82 12.67 7.13
C LYS A 168 6.33 11.65 6.11
N SER A 169 6.69 10.40 6.40
CA SER A 169 6.07 9.22 5.82
C SER A 169 5.25 8.53 6.90
N VAL A 170 4.07 8.08 6.51
CA VAL A 170 3.08 7.47 7.37
C VAL A 170 2.57 6.18 6.77
N ILE A 171 2.03 5.32 7.62
CA ILE A 171 1.33 4.12 7.16
C ILE A 171 -0.06 4.50 6.68
N TYR A 172 -0.40 4.03 5.49
CA TYR A 172 -1.77 4.03 4.99
C TYR A 172 -2.35 2.63 5.16
N THR A 173 -3.47 2.54 5.88
CA THR A 173 -4.29 1.34 5.92
C THR A 173 -5.33 1.44 4.81
N CYS A 174 -5.36 0.44 3.94
CA CYS A 174 -6.32 0.36 2.84
C CYS A 174 -7.20 -0.88 3.02
N TRP A 175 -8.51 -0.73 2.84
CA TRP A 175 -9.43 -1.87 2.91
C TRP A 175 -10.60 -1.73 1.94
N ILE A 176 -11.30 -2.85 1.73
CA ILE A 176 -12.50 -2.90 0.90
C ILE A 176 -13.70 -3.27 1.77
N THR A 177 -14.78 -2.50 1.69
CA THR A 177 -16.08 -2.84 2.27
C THR A 177 -17.09 -3.17 1.18
N ASP A 178 -18.13 -3.91 1.55
CA ASP A 178 -19.29 -4.13 0.69
C ASP A 178 -20.10 -2.82 0.58
N GLY A 179 -20.24 -2.28 -0.63
CA GLY A 179 -21.03 -1.07 -0.90
C GLY A 179 -22.38 -1.36 -1.54
N GLY A 180 -22.87 -2.61 -1.49
CA GLY A 180 -24.03 -3.03 -2.26
C GLY A 180 -23.62 -3.27 -3.72
N ASP A 181 -24.06 -2.44 -4.64
CA ASP A 181 -23.84 -2.69 -6.08
C ASP A 181 -22.37 -2.62 -6.49
N VAL A 182 -21.53 -1.86 -5.76
CA VAL A 182 -20.11 -1.68 -6.06
C VAL A 182 -19.25 -1.82 -4.79
N PRO A 183 -17.98 -2.27 -4.90
CA PRO A 183 -17.05 -2.24 -3.77
C PRO A 183 -16.70 -0.80 -3.37
N MET A 184 -16.51 -0.58 -2.07
CA MET A 184 -16.00 0.69 -1.56
C MET A 184 -14.56 0.53 -1.10
N PHE A 185 -13.67 1.34 -1.66
CA PHE A 185 -12.24 1.36 -1.36
C PHE A 185 -11.95 2.47 -0.36
N HIS A 186 -11.38 2.08 0.78
CA HIS A 186 -11.00 2.98 1.86
C HIS A 186 -9.49 3.12 1.91
N VAL A 187 -9.01 4.33 2.17
CA VAL A 187 -7.60 4.65 2.40
C VAL A 187 -7.52 5.63 3.56
N GLU A 188 -6.82 5.25 4.63
CA GLU A 188 -6.69 6.06 5.83
C GLU A 188 -5.23 6.15 6.26
N ALA A 189 -4.79 7.36 6.60
CA ALA A 189 -3.42 7.61 7.05
C ALA A 189 -3.31 7.48 8.57
N GLU A 190 -2.21 6.92 9.07
CA GLU A 190 -1.99 6.69 10.51
C GLU A 190 -2.03 7.99 11.34
N ASP A 191 -1.73 9.13 10.72
CA ASP A 191 -1.68 10.46 11.32
C ASP A 191 -2.99 11.25 11.16
N MET A 192 -3.99 10.66 10.49
CA MET A 192 -5.33 11.22 10.35
C MET A 192 -6.40 10.15 10.64
N PRO A 193 -6.43 9.59 11.86
CA PRO A 193 -7.40 8.55 12.22
C PRO A 193 -8.83 9.10 12.25
N GLY A 194 -9.78 8.30 11.75
CA GLY A 194 -11.19 8.65 11.64
C GLY A 194 -11.56 9.42 10.37
N ALA A 195 -10.59 9.68 9.48
CA ALA A 195 -10.80 10.42 8.24
C ALA A 195 -10.44 9.57 7.00
N PRO A 196 -11.06 8.40 6.79
CA PRO A 196 -10.78 7.60 5.60
C PRO A 196 -11.24 8.32 4.35
N ILE A 197 -10.40 8.28 3.31
CA ILE A 197 -10.81 8.61 1.94
C ILE A 197 -11.51 7.39 1.38
N ILE A 198 -12.75 7.57 0.92
CA ILE A 198 -13.62 6.51 0.43
C ILE A 198 -13.97 6.79 -1.04
N ALA A 199 -13.80 5.79 -1.91
CA ALA A 199 -14.17 5.90 -3.32
C ALA A 199 -14.65 4.55 -3.89
N PRO A 200 -15.45 4.54 -4.97
CA PRO A 200 -15.90 3.31 -5.64
C PRO A 200 -14.80 2.62 -6.47
N THR A 201 -13.60 3.23 -6.56
CA THR A 201 -12.46 2.63 -7.25
C THR A 201 -11.17 2.84 -6.46
N ALA A 202 -10.27 1.86 -6.51
CA ALA A 202 -8.92 1.96 -5.91
C ALA A 202 -8.14 3.18 -6.43
N THR A 203 -8.28 3.50 -7.71
CA THR A 203 -7.63 4.67 -8.32
C THR A 203 -8.22 5.95 -7.76
N GLY A 204 -9.54 6.06 -7.65
CA GLY A 204 -10.20 7.24 -7.08
C GLY A 204 -9.73 7.56 -5.66
N ALA A 205 -9.65 6.54 -4.79
CA ALA A 205 -9.19 6.73 -3.42
C ALA A 205 -7.73 7.24 -3.36
N TRP A 206 -6.82 6.61 -4.12
CA TRP A 206 -5.42 7.04 -4.14
C TRP A 206 -5.18 8.35 -4.89
N THR A 207 -5.98 8.69 -5.90
CA THR A 207 -5.87 9.99 -6.58
C THR A 207 -6.12 11.15 -5.61
N ALA A 208 -7.06 11.00 -4.67
CA ALA A 208 -7.28 12.01 -3.62
C ALA A 208 -6.05 12.13 -2.71
N VAL A 209 -5.46 11.02 -2.26
CA VAL A 209 -4.21 11.02 -1.48
C VAL A 209 -3.09 11.73 -2.23
N LEU A 210 -2.84 11.34 -3.49
CA LEU A 210 -1.75 11.89 -4.29
C LEU A 210 -1.93 13.39 -4.54
N ARG A 211 -3.16 13.86 -4.73
CA ARG A 211 -3.45 15.28 -4.91
C ARG A 211 -3.03 16.07 -3.67
N THR A 212 -3.45 15.64 -2.48
CA THR A 212 -3.12 16.32 -1.22
C THR A 212 -1.61 16.27 -0.94
N VAL A 213 -0.98 15.10 -1.12
CA VAL A 213 0.47 14.94 -0.95
C VAL A 213 1.26 15.85 -1.91
N ASN A 214 0.88 15.92 -3.18
CA ASN A 214 1.58 16.77 -4.15
C ASN A 214 1.40 18.25 -3.83
N GLN A 215 0.21 18.64 -3.36
CA GLN A 215 -0.10 20.01 -2.98
C GLN A 215 0.76 20.49 -1.81
N ILE A 216 0.83 19.74 -0.70
CA ILE A 216 1.60 20.14 0.48
C ILE A 216 3.12 20.09 0.25
N ARG A 217 3.57 19.30 -0.74
CA ARG A 217 4.99 19.15 -1.11
C ARG A 217 5.42 20.04 -2.27
N HIS A 218 4.55 20.95 -2.74
CA HIS A 218 4.80 21.86 -3.86
C HIS A 218 5.36 21.16 -5.11
N ARG A 219 4.78 20.02 -5.48
CA ARG A 219 5.16 19.28 -6.69
C ARG A 219 4.24 19.66 -7.85
N GLU A 220 4.81 20.21 -8.92
CA GLU A 220 4.06 20.64 -10.12
C GLU A 220 3.62 19.47 -11.02
N HIS A 221 4.24 18.30 -10.89
CA HIS A 221 3.98 17.17 -11.77
C HIS A 221 3.05 16.15 -11.12
N SER A 222 1.91 15.89 -11.78
CA SER A 222 0.97 14.84 -11.40
C SER A 222 1.54 13.47 -11.72
N ASN A 223 1.84 12.67 -10.69
CA ASN A 223 2.07 11.24 -10.86
C ASN A 223 0.74 10.58 -11.27
N SER A 224 0.72 9.83 -12.37
CA SER A 224 -0.43 8.97 -12.70
C SER A 224 -0.62 7.95 -11.58
N ALA A 225 -1.76 8.00 -10.90
CA ALA A 225 -2.11 7.01 -9.88
C ALA A 225 -2.43 5.67 -10.56
N SER A 226 -1.75 4.60 -10.16
CA SER A 226 -2.18 3.24 -10.48
C SER A 226 -2.79 2.63 -9.23
N GLY A 227 -4.07 2.94 -8.95
CA GLY A 227 -4.79 2.42 -7.77
C GLY A 227 -4.59 0.93 -7.51
N PRO A 228 -4.64 0.06 -8.55
CA PRO A 228 -4.34 -1.38 -8.39
C PRO A 228 -2.92 -1.70 -7.90
N ASP A 229 -1.91 -0.87 -8.20
CA ASP A 229 -0.56 -1.05 -7.67
C ASP A 229 -0.48 -0.63 -6.20
N TYR A 230 -1.15 0.47 -5.85
CA TYR A 230 -1.17 1.01 -4.50
C TYR A 230 -1.94 0.10 -3.52
N PHE A 231 -3.03 -0.53 -3.96
CA PHE A 231 -3.72 -1.57 -3.19
C PHE A 231 -3.06 -2.95 -3.30
N GLY A 232 -2.17 -3.17 -4.29
CA GLY A 232 -1.44 -4.42 -4.45
C GLY A 232 -2.05 -5.45 -5.41
N PHE A 233 -3.23 -5.20 -5.98
CA PHE A 233 -3.89 -6.12 -6.93
C PHE A 233 -3.03 -6.43 -8.17
N SER A 234 -2.15 -5.50 -8.58
CA SER A 234 -1.17 -5.75 -9.65
C SER A 234 0.02 -6.59 -9.23
N HIS A 235 0.28 -6.80 -7.94
CA HIS A 235 1.42 -7.57 -7.48
C HIS A 235 1.16 -9.07 -7.73
N PRO A 236 2.03 -9.81 -8.44
CA PRO A 236 1.80 -11.22 -8.77
C PRO A 236 1.44 -12.11 -7.58
N THR A 237 2.20 -11.99 -6.48
CA THR A 237 1.92 -12.76 -5.27
C THR A 237 0.54 -12.46 -4.70
N ILE A 238 0.14 -11.20 -4.60
CA ILE A 238 -1.19 -10.82 -4.07
C ILE A 238 -2.29 -11.30 -5.00
N ALA A 239 -2.11 -11.13 -6.32
CA ALA A 239 -3.06 -11.64 -7.30
C ALA A 239 -3.24 -13.16 -7.20
N LYS A 240 -2.15 -13.92 -7.00
CA LYS A 240 -2.23 -15.36 -6.73
C LYS A 240 -2.98 -15.65 -5.42
N MET A 241 -2.63 -14.96 -4.34
CA MET A 241 -3.28 -15.15 -3.05
C MET A 241 -4.80 -14.91 -3.13
N ILE A 242 -5.23 -13.90 -3.90
CA ILE A 242 -6.65 -13.61 -4.15
C ILE A 242 -7.29 -14.67 -5.06
N GLN A 243 -6.60 -15.10 -6.12
CA GLN A 243 -7.09 -16.15 -7.03
C GLN A 243 -7.26 -17.50 -6.33
N ASP A 244 -6.47 -17.76 -5.28
CA ASP A 244 -6.56 -18.99 -4.49
C ASP A 244 -7.72 -18.96 -3.47
N LEU A 245 -8.45 -17.84 -3.34
CA LEU A 245 -9.60 -17.74 -2.45
C LEU A 245 -10.81 -18.52 -2.98
N PRO A 246 -11.63 -19.11 -2.09
CA PRO A 246 -12.91 -19.71 -2.49
C PRO A 246 -13.81 -18.73 -3.24
N GLY A 247 -14.32 -19.16 -4.40
CA GLY A 247 -15.22 -18.38 -5.24
C GLY A 247 -14.53 -17.51 -6.30
N ALA A 248 -13.20 -17.41 -6.30
CA ALA A 248 -12.47 -16.70 -7.36
C ALA A 248 -12.68 -17.33 -8.75
N ASP A 249 -12.86 -18.65 -8.79
CA ASP A 249 -13.21 -19.44 -9.98
C ASP A 249 -14.61 -19.13 -10.54
N LYS A 250 -15.50 -18.55 -9.71
CA LYS A 250 -16.88 -18.19 -10.09
C LYS A 250 -17.00 -16.77 -10.64
N CYS A 251 -15.93 -15.97 -10.57
CA CYS A 251 -15.90 -14.60 -11.10
C CYS A 251 -15.92 -14.62 -12.64
N LYS A 252 -17.10 -14.45 -13.23
CA LYS A 252 -17.36 -14.62 -14.68
C LYS A 252 -16.45 -13.78 -15.58
N ALA A 253 -16.16 -12.54 -15.17
CA ALA A 253 -15.31 -11.64 -15.96
C ALA A 253 -13.81 -11.88 -15.73
N TYR A 254 -13.42 -12.56 -14.65
CA TYR A 254 -12.02 -12.71 -14.27
C TYR A 254 -11.31 -13.75 -15.15
N ILE A 255 -10.16 -13.36 -15.71
CA ILE A 255 -9.32 -14.26 -16.49
C ILE A 255 -8.33 -14.92 -15.54
N VAL A 256 -8.43 -16.23 -15.39
CA VAL A 256 -7.49 -17.02 -14.57
C VAL A 256 -6.05 -16.80 -15.07
N GLN A 257 -5.17 -16.45 -14.14
CA GLN A 257 -3.76 -16.15 -14.42
C GLN A 257 -2.87 -17.31 -13.99
N HIS A 258 -1.77 -17.51 -14.73
CA HIS A 258 -0.79 -18.56 -14.46
C HIS A 258 0.38 -18.01 -13.63
N PHE A 259 0.63 -18.63 -12.47
CA PHE A 259 1.66 -18.23 -11.52
C PHE A 259 2.70 -19.32 -11.33
N VAL A 260 3.97 -18.94 -11.25
CA VAL A 260 5.09 -19.85 -10.98
C VAL A 260 5.91 -19.33 -9.82
N GLU A 261 6.20 -20.18 -8.84
CA GLU A 261 7.02 -19.81 -7.70
C GLU A 261 8.46 -19.50 -8.14
N MET A 262 9.01 -18.42 -7.59
CA MET A 262 10.37 -18.00 -7.90
C MET A 262 11.39 -18.97 -7.29
N LYS A 263 12.51 -19.18 -7.99
CA LYS A 263 13.65 -19.96 -7.48
C LYS A 263 14.16 -19.37 -6.15
N GLU A 264 14.59 -20.23 -5.24
CA GLU A 264 15.08 -19.91 -3.89
C GLU A 264 16.07 -18.73 -3.85
N ARG A 265 17.02 -18.67 -4.79
CA ARG A 265 17.97 -17.56 -4.91
C ARG A 265 17.32 -16.18 -5.05
N HIS A 266 16.18 -16.12 -5.77
CA HIS A 266 15.43 -14.88 -5.95
C HIS A 266 14.59 -14.57 -4.70
N VAL A 267 14.03 -15.60 -4.04
CA VAL A 267 13.32 -15.45 -2.76
C VAL A 267 14.23 -14.78 -1.72
N ARG A 268 15.45 -15.30 -1.55
CA ARG A 268 16.45 -14.72 -0.63
C ARG A 268 16.74 -13.25 -0.93
N GLY A 269 16.83 -12.89 -2.21
CA GLY A 269 17.01 -11.51 -2.64
C GLY A 269 15.82 -10.59 -2.30
N VAL A 270 14.59 -11.11 -2.36
CA VAL A 270 13.37 -10.39 -1.98
C VAL A 270 13.31 -10.20 -0.46
N ILE A 271 13.59 -11.24 0.31
CA ILE A 271 13.61 -11.20 1.79
C ILE A 271 14.72 -10.26 2.29
N LYS A 272 15.94 -10.33 1.73
CA LYS A 272 17.05 -9.43 2.09
C LYS A 272 16.70 -7.95 1.90
N LYS A 273 15.79 -7.63 0.96
CA LYS A 273 15.29 -6.27 0.69
C LYS A 273 14.09 -5.87 1.56
N GLY A 274 13.66 -6.71 2.50
CA GLY A 274 12.46 -6.48 3.32
C GLY A 274 11.16 -6.52 2.51
N ARG A 275 11.14 -7.22 1.37
CA ARG A 275 9.99 -7.27 0.44
C ARG A 275 9.24 -8.60 0.44
N GLY A 276 9.58 -9.50 1.35
CA GLY A 276 9.04 -10.84 1.45
C GLY A 276 9.14 -11.38 2.88
N GLY A 277 8.32 -12.38 3.21
CA GLY A 277 8.31 -12.99 4.53
C GLY A 277 7.47 -12.20 5.54
N ARG A 278 7.87 -12.20 6.81
CA ARG A 278 7.17 -11.44 7.86
C ARG A 278 7.49 -9.95 7.76
N PRO A 279 6.51 -9.05 7.93
CA PRO A 279 6.75 -7.62 8.04
C PRO A 279 7.69 -7.28 9.21
N SER A 280 8.32 -6.10 9.16
CA SER A 280 9.16 -5.63 10.26
C SER A 280 8.34 -5.37 11.53
N LEU A 281 8.97 -5.52 12.70
CA LEU A 281 8.30 -5.29 13.98
C LEU A 281 7.80 -3.84 14.13
N ASP A 282 8.55 -2.87 13.62
CA ASP A 282 8.14 -1.46 13.57
C ASP A 282 6.85 -1.28 12.75
N MET A 283 6.81 -1.85 11.55
CA MET A 283 5.65 -1.80 10.67
C MET A 283 4.43 -2.44 11.33
N LEU A 284 4.59 -3.60 11.97
CA LEU A 284 3.51 -4.26 12.72
C LEU A 284 3.00 -3.39 13.87
N SER A 285 3.92 -2.81 14.65
CA SER A 285 3.58 -2.01 15.83
C SER A 285 2.88 -0.70 15.46
N ARG A 286 3.39 0.04 14.47
CA ARG A 286 2.75 1.25 13.94
C ARG A 286 1.42 0.90 13.28
N GLY A 287 1.38 -0.16 12.48
CA GLY A 287 0.18 -0.63 11.80
C GLY A 287 -0.95 -1.02 12.76
N GLN A 288 -0.63 -1.68 13.87
CA GLN A 288 -1.61 -2.02 14.91
C GLN A 288 -2.13 -0.76 15.63
N ARG A 289 -1.25 0.20 15.93
CA ARG A 289 -1.67 1.48 16.52
C ARG A 289 -2.60 2.26 15.57
N ALA A 290 -2.31 2.28 14.28
CA ALA A 290 -3.17 2.91 13.28
C ALA A 290 -4.57 2.30 13.29
N LEU A 291 -4.67 0.95 13.27
CA LEU A 291 -5.96 0.25 13.33
C LEU A 291 -6.75 0.53 14.62
N LEU A 292 -6.07 0.59 15.77
CA LEU A 292 -6.70 0.92 17.05
C LEU A 292 -7.21 2.37 17.08
N ALA A 293 -6.44 3.30 16.50
CA ALA A 293 -6.84 4.70 16.39
C ALA A 293 -8.08 4.86 15.50
N THR A 294 -8.12 4.18 14.34
CA THR A 294 -9.30 4.09 13.46
C THR A 294 -10.53 3.56 14.21
N ALA A 295 -10.37 2.48 14.98
CA ALA A 295 -11.48 1.90 15.73
C ALA A 295 -12.01 2.84 16.81
N SER A 296 -11.14 3.66 17.40
CA SER A 296 -11.50 4.61 18.46
C SER A 296 -12.12 5.91 17.94
N SER A 297 -11.85 6.27 16.68
CA SER A 297 -12.34 7.50 16.06
C SER A 297 -13.68 7.34 15.32
N GLN A 298 -14.17 6.11 15.16
CA GLN A 298 -15.52 5.88 14.64
C GLN A 298 -16.55 6.39 15.67
N PRO A 299 -17.50 7.26 15.27
CA PRO A 299 -18.57 7.66 16.16
C PRO A 299 -19.36 6.41 16.56
N LEU A 300 -19.60 6.24 17.87
CA LEU A 300 -20.44 5.18 18.44
C LEU A 300 -21.82 5.20 17.76
N ALA A 301 -22.00 4.38 16.72
CA ALA A 301 -23.31 4.11 16.15
C ALA A 301 -24.07 3.22 17.16
N SER A 302 -24.91 3.88 17.96
CA SER A 302 -25.98 3.40 18.84
C SER A 302 -25.89 1.96 19.37
N SER A 303 -25.50 1.84 20.64
CA SER A 303 -26.04 0.80 21.51
C SER A 303 -27.55 1.02 21.64
N ALA A 304 -28.35 0.19 20.95
CA ALA A 304 -29.79 0.11 21.11
C ALA A 304 -30.17 -1.37 21.28
N MET A 305 -29.77 -1.95 22.42
CA MET A 305 -30.29 -3.22 22.94
C MET A 305 -30.22 -3.16 24.47
N GLN A 306 -31.01 -2.27 25.08
CA GLN A 306 -31.34 -2.38 26.50
C GLN A 306 -32.58 -1.54 26.86
N GLU A 307 -33.76 -2.08 26.54
CA GLU A 307 -34.97 -1.82 27.34
C GLU A 307 -35.99 -2.95 27.11
N SER A 308 -35.75 -4.11 27.71
CA SER A 308 -36.82 -5.06 28.01
C SER A 308 -37.26 -4.78 29.45
N ALA A 309 -38.14 -3.79 29.59
CA ALA A 309 -38.83 -3.52 30.84
C ALA A 309 -39.77 -4.69 31.17
N GLU A 310 -39.70 -5.11 32.43
CA GLU A 310 -40.59 -6.08 33.07
C GLU A 310 -42.07 -5.73 32.81
N ALA A 311 -42.79 -6.61 32.13
CA ALA A 311 -44.24 -6.61 32.15
C ALA A 311 -44.72 -7.48 33.32
N LEU A 312 -44.96 -6.85 34.48
CA LEU A 312 -45.86 -7.38 35.51
C LEU A 312 -47.29 -6.93 35.18
N PRO A 313 -48.30 -7.81 35.23
CA PRO A 313 -49.68 -7.43 34.94
C PRO A 313 -50.30 -6.78 36.17
N THR A 314 -50.66 -5.49 36.06
CA THR A 314 -51.53 -4.84 37.03
C THR A 314 -52.99 -5.15 36.71
N SER A 315 -53.65 -5.69 37.73
CA SER A 315 -55.07 -5.98 37.83
C SER A 315 -55.96 -4.77 37.51
N ASP A 316 -56.89 -4.93 36.57
CA ASP A 316 -57.98 -3.99 36.39
C ASP A 316 -59.08 -4.24 37.43
N ARG A 317 -59.46 -3.17 38.12
CA ARG A 317 -60.48 -3.13 39.17
C ARG A 317 -61.80 -2.62 38.59
N ASN A 318 -62.88 -3.16 39.14
CA ASN A 318 -64.20 -2.55 39.36
C ASN A 318 -65.24 -2.54 38.23
N ALA A 319 -66.16 -3.50 38.35
CA ALA A 319 -67.54 -3.30 38.79
C ALA A 319 -68.35 -2.08 38.29
N VAL A 320 -69.36 -2.41 37.46
CA VAL A 320 -70.79 -2.00 37.39
C VAL A 320 -71.17 -0.50 37.49
N PRO A 321 -72.16 -0.05 36.69
CA PRO A 321 -73.49 0.12 37.28
C PRO A 321 -74.71 -0.25 36.38
N ASN A 322 -75.73 -0.81 37.07
CA ASN A 322 -77.20 -0.71 36.94
C ASN A 322 -78.00 -1.02 35.64
N THR A 323 -78.82 -2.08 35.77
CA THR A 323 -80.30 -2.14 35.71
C THR A 323 -81.06 -1.68 34.45
N VAL A 324 -81.69 -2.65 33.76
CA VAL A 324 -83.16 -2.92 33.73
C VAL A 324 -83.37 -4.42 33.58
#